data_AF-A0A3S1P1K2-F1
#
_entry.id   AF-A0A3S1P1K2-F1
#
_cell.length_a   1.000
_cell.length_b   1.000
_cell.length_c   1.000
_cell.angle_alpha   90.00
_cell.angle_beta   90.00
_cell.angle_gamma   90.00
#
_symmetry.space_group_name_H-M   'P 1'
#
loop_
_entity.id
_entity.type
_entity.pdbx_description
1 polymer ?
#
loop_
_entity_poly.entity_id
_entity_poly.type
_entity_poly.pdbx_seq_one_letter_code
_entity_poly.pdbx_strand_id
1 'polypeptide(L)' 'RKIAKNPDDAQAATEYDRLRLYAIKSQRDALEELRRNGTIGDEAYHRLEEEIDWTELAASPPGRFQPLNT' A
#
# COMPACT_ATOMS: atom_id res chain seq x y z
N ARG A 1 -21.68 17.44 -18.44
CA ARG A 1 -20.90 16.63 -17.49
C ARG A 1 -21.12 15.16 -17.84
N LYS A 2 -20.14 14.45 -18.43
CA LYS A 2 -20.28 13.02 -18.73
C LYS A 2 -20.03 12.24 -17.44
N ILE A 3 -21.03 11.52 -16.99
CA ILE A 3 -20.95 10.61 -15.85
C ILE A 3 -20.57 9.25 -16.45
N ALA A 4 -19.54 8.60 -15.92
CA ALA A 4 -19.13 7.27 -16.39
C ALA A 4 -20.32 6.30 -16.28
N LYS A 5 -20.59 5.56 -17.36
CA LYS A 5 -21.74 4.65 -17.46
C LYS A 5 -21.58 3.36 -16.65
N ASN A 6 -20.37 3.05 -16.22
CA ASN A 6 -20.03 1.87 -15.43
C ASN A 6 -19.38 2.31 -14.11
N PRO A 7 -19.88 1.90 -12.93
CA PRO A 7 -19.22 2.20 -11.66
C PRO A 7 -17.79 1.63 -11.57
N ASP A 8 -17.47 0.58 -12.34
CA ASP A 8 -16.13 0.00 -12.39
C ASP A 8 -15.13 0.87 -13.20
N ASP A 9 -15.63 1.72 -14.10
CA ASP A 9 -14.81 2.69 -14.86
C ASP A 9 -14.55 3.98 -14.07
N ALA A 10 -15.22 4.18 -12.91
CA ALA A 10 -15.13 5.42 -12.15
C ALA A 10 -13.78 5.60 -11.43
N GLN A 11 -12.96 4.54 -11.32
CA GLN A 11 -11.69 4.61 -10.61
C GLN A 11 -10.64 3.61 -11.14
N ALA A 12 -10.39 3.61 -12.45
CA ALA A 12 -9.16 2.99 -12.96
C ALA A 12 -7.95 3.68 -12.29
N ALA A 13 -7.01 2.89 -11.74
CA ALA A 13 -5.82 3.41 -11.06
C ALA A 13 -5.11 4.44 -11.95
N THR A 14 -4.99 5.67 -11.45
CA THR A 14 -4.27 6.73 -12.15
C THR A 14 -2.79 6.38 -12.25
N GLU A 15 -2.05 7.01 -13.17
CA GLU A 15 -0.58 6.86 -13.20
C GLU A 15 0.08 7.26 -11.88
N TYR A 16 -0.53 8.21 -11.15
CA TYR A 16 -0.11 8.58 -9.80
C TYR A 16 -0.32 7.44 -8.80
N ASP A 17 -1.46 6.74 -8.84
CA ASP A 17 -1.73 5.58 -7.98
C ASP A 17 -0.74 4.44 -8.26
N ARG A 18 -0.38 4.23 -9.54
CA ARG A 18 0.63 3.24 -9.93
C ARG A 18 2.01 3.57 -9.36
N LEU A 19 2.44 4.82 -9.47
CA LEU A 19 3.70 5.30 -8.88
C LEU A 19 3.69 5.16 -7.35
N ARG A 20 2.55 5.46 -6.71
CA ARG A 20 2.38 5.31 -5.27
C ARG A 20 2.50 3.85 -4.83
N LEU A 21 1.87 2.92 -5.54
CA LEU A 21 2.00 1.48 -5.27
C LEU A 21 3.44 0.97 -5.46
N TYR A 22 4.18 1.51 -6.44
CA TYR A 22 5.60 1.22 -6.60
C TYR A 22 6.45 1.68 -5.41
N ALA A 23 6.18 2.90 -4.91
CA ALA A 23 6.85 3.43 -3.72
C ALA A 23 6.53 2.60 -2.48
N ILE A 24 5.26 2.21 -2.28
CA ILE A 24 4.83 1.32 -1.19
C ILE A 24 5.58 -0.01 -1.22
N LYS A 25 5.71 -0.64 -2.39
CA LYS A 25 6.49 -1.87 -2.52
C LYS A 25 7.94 -1.66 -2.05
N SER A 26 8.57 -0.56 -2.48
CA SER A 26 9.93 -0.23 -2.07
C SER A 26 10.05 0.04 -0.56
N GLN A 27 9.02 0.61 0.06
CA GLN A 27 8.94 0.82 1.51
C GLN A 27 8.84 -0.51 2.26
N ARG A 28 8.06 -1.47 1.77
CA ARG A 28 7.97 -2.82 2.36
C ARG A 28 9.31 -3.54 2.30
N ASP A 29 9.98 -3.50 1.14
CA ASP A 29 11.31 -4.12 0.97
C ASP A 29 12.33 -3.53 1.97
N ALA A 30 12.31 -2.21 2.20
CA ALA A 30 13.17 -1.56 3.18
C ALA A 30 12.79 -1.90 4.63
N LEU A 31 11.50 -1.97 4.96
CA LEU A 31 11.03 -2.35 6.30
C LEU A 31 11.48 -3.77 6.67
N GLU A 32 11.39 -4.70 5.73
CA GLU A 32 11.88 -6.07 5.88
C GLU A 32 13.39 -6.12 6.12
N GLU A 33 14.16 -5.33 5.37
CA GLU A 33 15.61 -5.25 5.59
C GLU A 33 15.94 -4.77 7.00
N LEU A 34 15.26 -3.72 7.48
CA LEU A 34 15.43 -3.20 8.85
C LEU A 34 15.11 -4.26 9.90
N ARG A 35 14.05 -5.05 9.70
CA ARG A 35 13.63 -6.13 10.60
C ARG A 35 14.62 -7.29 10.61
N ARG A 36 15.06 -7.72 9.42
CA ARG A 36 16.01 -8.83 9.25
C ARG A 36 17.38 -8.50 9.82
N ASN A 37 17.81 -7.25 9.71
CA ASN A 37 19.08 -6.77 10.25
C ASN A 37 19.00 -6.45 11.76
N GLY A 38 17.83 -6.61 12.39
CA GLY A 38 17.62 -6.30 13.82
C GLY A 38 17.78 -4.81 14.14
N THR A 39 17.68 -3.94 13.15
CA THR A 39 17.79 -2.48 13.33
C THR A 39 16.56 -1.93 14.05
N ILE A 40 15.40 -2.57 13.86
CA ILE A 40 14.15 -2.27 14.58
C ILE A 40 13.62 -3.52 15.29
N GLY A 41 12.98 -3.28 16.44
CA GLY A 41 12.27 -4.30 17.20
C GLY A 41 10.86 -4.55 16.65
N ASP A 42 10.20 -5.56 17.22
CA ASP A 42 8.89 -6.08 16.79
C ASP A 42 7.79 -5.00 16.79
N GLU A 43 7.69 -4.23 17.87
CA GLU A 43 6.68 -3.17 18.00
C GLU A 43 6.88 -2.01 17.02
N ALA A 44 8.14 -1.71 16.70
CA ALA A 44 8.47 -0.69 15.70
C ALA A 44 8.15 -1.19 14.29
N TYR A 45 8.38 -2.48 14.03
CA TYR A 45 8.02 -3.13 12.78
C TYR A 45 6.50 -3.09 12.57
N HIS A 46 5.70 -3.57 13.52
CA HIS A 46 4.24 -3.62 13.36
C HIS A 46 3.59 -2.24 13.22
N ARG A 47 4.11 -1.21 13.92
CA ARG A 47 3.62 0.16 13.73
C ARG A 47 3.88 0.68 12.31
N LEU A 48 5.08 0.45 11.78
CA LEU A 48 5.43 0.88 10.42
C LEU A 48 4.69 0.06 9.35
N GLU A 49 4.50 -1.23 9.60
CA GLU A 49 3.70 -2.12 8.76
C GLU A 49 2.25 -1.61 8.66
N GLU A 50 1.63 -1.28 9.79
CA GLU A 50 0.28 -0.71 9.83
C GLU A 50 0.19 0.62 9.05
N GLU A 51 1.17 1.52 9.19
CA GLU A 51 1.20 2.78 8.45
C GLU A 51 1.29 2.57 6.92
N ILE A 52 2.10 1.59 6.49
CA ILE A 52 2.23 1.23 5.07
C ILE A 52 0.92 0.61 4.56
N ASP A 53 0.29 -0.25 5.36
CA ASP A 53 -1.01 -0.86 5.06
C ASP A 53 -2.10 0.19 4.85
N TRP A 54 -2.19 1.19 5.73
CA TRP A 54 -3.12 2.32 5.56
C TRP A 54 -2.84 3.12 4.28
N THR A 55 -1.56 3.31 3.95
CA THR A 55 -1.14 4.03 2.75
C THR A 55 -1.49 3.25 1.48
N GLU A 56 -1.34 1.93 1.50
CA GLU A 56 -1.67 1.03 0.39
C GLU A 56 -3.17 0.89 0.18
N LEU A 57 -3.95 0.79 1.26
CA LEU A 57 -5.40 0.79 1.20
C LEU A 57 -5.92 2.07 0.52
N ALA A 58 -5.33 3.22 0.83
CA ALA A 58 -5.70 4.50 0.23
C ALA A 58 -5.25 4.67 -1.24
N ALA A 59 -4.36 3.81 -1.75
CA ALA A 59 -3.85 3.85 -3.13
C ALA A 59 -4.39 2.69 -4.00
N SER A 60 -4.93 1.65 -3.36
CA SER A 60 -5.38 0.44 -4.04
C SER A 60 -6.75 0.63 -4.68
N PRO A 61 -6.96 0.13 -5.90
CA PRO A 61 -8.31 -0.08 -6.42
C PRO A 61 -9.14 -0.95 -5.46
N PRO A 62 -10.47 -0.78 -5.45
CA PRO A 62 -11.36 -1.63 -4.66
C PRO A 62 -11.06 -3.12 -4.88
N GLY A 63 -10.95 -3.89 -3.80
CA GLY A 63 -10.75 -5.34 -3.83
C GLY A 63 -9.31 -5.82 -4.07
N ARG A 64 -8.32 -4.92 -4.19
CA ARG A 64 -6.91 -5.29 -4.41
C ARG A 64 -6.05 -5.33 -3.15
N PHE A 65 -6.41 -4.57 -2.12
CA PHE A 65 -5.66 -4.54 -0.87
C PHE A 65 -5.85 -5.84 -0.08
N GLN A 66 -4.74 -6.44 0.34
CA GLN A 66 -4.70 -7.54 1.29
C GLN A 66 -3.69 -7.13 2.38
N PRO A 67 -4.14 -6.93 3.64
CA PRO A 67 -3.22 -6.66 4.73
C PRO A 67 -2.30 -7.86 4.92
N LEU A 68 -1.08 -7.61 5.40
CA LEU A 68 -0.21 -8.70 5.83
C LEU A 68 -0.80 -9.26 7.13
N ASN A 69 -1.36 -10.48 7.07
CA ASN A 69 -1.80 -11.17 8.28
C ASN A 69 -0.54 -11.64 9.02
N THR A 70 -0.20 -10.96 10.12
CA THR A 70 0.80 -11.37 11.11
C THR A 70 0.28 -12.44 12.05
#